data_AF-A0A9W5X705-F1
#
_entry.id   AF-A0A9W5X705-F1
#
_cell.length_a   1.000
_cell.length_b   1.000
_cell.length_c   1.000
_cell.angle_alpha   90.00
_cell.angle_beta   90.00
_cell.angle_gamma   90.00
#
_symmetry.space_group_name_H-M   'P 1'
#
loop_
_entity.id
_entity.type
_entity.pdbx_description
1 polymer ?
#
loop_
_entity_poly.entity_id
_entity_poly.type
_entity_poly.pdbx_seq_one_letter_code
_entity_poly.pdbx_strand_id
1 'polypeptide(L)'
;MKEIGKIINRHHEIVGIYIKSYKEGSLEGLALGHSTGKPSKLSEEQKAELLETVSTKVPADVGFKARFNWTLALITEFVKREWNIDYSLRGMSRVLHSLGLSYTRPTYTLEKADPEKQKEFIEVTFPALKKTFK
;
A
#
# COMPACT_ATOMS: atom_id res chain seq x y z
N MET A 1 -38.67 26.38 -2.14
CA MET A 1 -37.73 25.26 -1.88
C MET A 1 -38.32 23.87 -2.17
N LYS A 2 -39.57 23.57 -1.77
CA LYS A 2 -40.22 22.26 -2.08
C LYS A 2 -40.34 21.97 -3.58
N GLU A 3 -40.63 22.99 -4.37
CA GLU A 3 -40.77 22.89 -5.83
C GLU A 3 -39.43 22.61 -6.51
N ILE A 4 -38.37 23.34 -6.14
CA ILE A 4 -36.99 23.10 -6.58
C ILE A 4 -36.55 21.67 -6.22
N GLY A 5 -36.84 21.23 -4.99
CA GLY A 5 -36.53 19.86 -4.53
C GLY A 5 -37.20 18.77 -5.38
N LYS A 6 -38.44 18.98 -5.82
CA LYS A 6 -39.14 18.07 -6.74
C LYS A 6 -38.45 18.01 -8.12
N ILE A 7 -38.04 19.17 -8.66
CA ILE A 7 -37.37 19.25 -9.97
C ILE A 7 -36.02 18.53 -9.96
N ILE A 8 -35.22 18.72 -8.91
CA ILE A 8 -33.87 18.14 -8.82
C ILE A 8 -33.82 16.77 -8.11
N ASN A 9 -34.98 16.21 -7.75
CA ASN A 9 -35.14 14.97 -6.99
C ASN A 9 -34.27 14.92 -5.70
N ARG A 10 -34.44 15.95 -4.86
CA ARG A 10 -33.79 16.05 -3.54
C ARG A 10 -34.77 16.55 -2.48
N HIS A 11 -34.54 16.15 -1.23
CA HIS A 11 -35.31 16.66 -0.11
C HIS A 11 -35.14 18.19 0.01
N HIS A 12 -36.21 18.90 0.34
CA HIS A 12 -36.21 20.37 0.34
C HIS A 12 -35.18 20.99 1.30
N GLU A 13 -34.79 20.26 2.35
CA GLU A 13 -33.73 20.68 3.29
C GLU A 13 -32.34 20.66 2.64
N ILE A 14 -32.05 19.67 1.79
CA ILE A 14 -30.79 19.60 1.04
C ILE A 14 -30.66 20.79 0.09
N VAL A 15 -31.76 21.21 -0.53
CA VAL A 15 -31.81 22.43 -1.35
C VAL A 15 -31.43 23.67 -0.53
N GLY A 16 -31.91 23.76 0.72
CA GLY A 16 -31.54 24.84 1.64
C GLY A 16 -30.05 24.84 1.98
N ILE A 17 -29.47 23.66 2.22
CA ILE A 17 -28.02 23.50 2.46
C ILE A 17 -27.22 23.97 1.24
N TYR A 18 -27.59 23.56 0.03
CA TYR A 18 -26.90 23.98 -1.19
C TYR A 18 -26.96 25.49 -1.41
N ILE A 19 -28.11 26.13 -1.20
CA ILE A 19 -28.24 27.58 -1.32
C ILE A 19 -27.36 28.30 -0.28
N LYS A 20 -27.31 27.78 0.95
CA LYS A 20 -26.45 28.33 2.01
C LYS A 20 -24.98 28.20 1.64
N SER A 21 -24.52 27.00 1.28
CA SER A 21 -23.14 26.74 0.86
C SER A 21 -22.74 27.58 -0.36
N TYR A 22 -23.65 27.79 -1.31
CA TYR A 22 -23.42 28.67 -2.46
C TYR A 22 -23.29 30.14 -2.08
N LYS A 23 -24.09 30.64 -1.13
CA LYS A 23 -23.96 32.02 -0.65
C LYS A 23 -22.66 32.28 0.11
N GLU A 24 -22.17 31.27 0.83
CA GLU A 24 -20.95 31.37 1.63
C GLU A 24 -19.66 31.16 0.80
N GLY A 25 -19.69 30.23 -0.15
CA GLY A 25 -18.50 29.81 -0.90
C GLY A 25 -18.62 29.86 -2.42
N SER A 26 -19.65 30.52 -2.97
CA SER A 26 -19.94 30.55 -4.41
C SER A 26 -19.99 29.13 -5.00
N LEU A 27 -19.49 28.91 -6.22
CA LEU A 27 -19.43 27.60 -6.86
C LEU A 27 -18.52 26.61 -6.13
N GLU A 28 -17.44 27.07 -5.49
CA GLU A 28 -16.51 26.22 -4.75
C GLU A 28 -17.17 25.61 -3.50
N GLY A 29 -18.08 26.36 -2.86
CA GLY A 29 -18.87 25.87 -1.71
C GLY A 29 -19.83 24.72 -2.07
N LEU A 30 -20.15 24.53 -3.35
CA LEU A 30 -20.95 23.40 -3.84
C LEU A 30 -20.08 22.19 -4.25
N ALA A 31 -18.76 22.33 -4.28
CA ALA A 31 -17.87 21.23 -4.60
C ALA A 31 -17.96 20.14 -3.53
N LEU A 32 -18.09 18.88 -3.96
CA LEU A 32 -18.02 17.76 -3.03
C LEU A 32 -16.59 17.65 -2.50
N GLY A 33 -16.43 17.83 -1.19
CA GLY A 33 -15.18 17.49 -0.51
C GLY A 33 -14.87 15.99 -0.64
N HIS A 34 -13.60 15.64 -0.50
CA HIS A 34 -13.18 14.25 -0.37
C HIS A 34 -13.32 13.80 1.09
N SER A 35 -13.96 12.66 1.33
CA SER A 35 -13.95 12.04 2.65
C SER A 35 -12.52 11.57 2.95
N THR A 36 -11.94 12.08 4.04
CA THR A 36 -10.55 11.82 4.45
C THR A 36 -10.29 10.37 4.87
N GLY A 37 -11.29 9.49 4.78
CA GLY A 37 -11.21 8.08 5.14
C GLY A 37 -10.96 7.88 6.64
N LYS A 38 -10.63 6.64 7.01
CA LYS A 38 -10.22 6.31 8.39
C LYS A 38 -8.80 6.83 8.63
N PRO A 39 -8.53 7.55 9.72
CA PRO A 39 -7.17 7.98 10.04
C PRO A 39 -6.25 6.76 10.19
N SER A 40 -4.99 6.94 9.80
CA SER A 40 -3.93 5.95 10.04
C SER A 40 -3.87 5.63 11.53
N LYS A 41 -3.62 4.36 11.89
CA LYS A 41 -3.43 4.00 13.30
C LYS A 41 -2.08 4.49 13.84
N LEU A 42 -1.08 4.64 12.96
CA LEU A 42 0.23 5.21 13.28
C LEU A 42 0.21 6.73 13.11
N SER A 43 0.78 7.44 14.08
CA SER A 43 1.06 8.89 13.99
C SER A 43 2.19 9.17 13.00
N GLU A 44 2.38 10.44 12.62
CA GLU A 44 3.46 10.82 11.70
C GLU A 44 4.84 10.61 12.32
N GLU A 45 4.99 10.81 13.63
CA GLU A 45 6.23 10.55 14.36
C GLU A 45 6.57 9.06 14.36
N GLN A 46 5.59 8.19 14.63
CA GLN A 46 5.77 6.74 14.62
C GLN A 46 6.12 6.22 13.22
N LYS A 47 5.55 6.82 12.18
CA LYS A 47 5.88 6.50 10.78
C LYS A 47 7.32 6.87 10.44
N ALA A 48 7.80 8.03 10.90
CA ALA A 48 9.17 8.46 10.70
C ALA A 48 10.17 7.53 11.42
N GLU A 49 9.89 7.19 12.68
CA GLU A 49 10.72 6.26 13.46
C GLU A 49 10.75 4.85 12.85
N LEU A 50 9.61 4.37 12.36
CA LEU A 50 9.52 3.11 11.62
C LEU A 50 10.39 3.13 10.36
N LEU A 51 10.32 4.21 9.58
CA LEU A 51 11.09 4.37 8.35
C LEU A 51 12.60 4.37 8.63
N GLU A 52 13.04 5.12 9.65
CA GLU A 52 14.43 5.16 10.09
C GLU A 52 14.90 3.78 10.56
N THR A 53 14.11 3.11 11.40
CA THR A 53 14.45 1.80 11.95
C THR A 53 14.61 0.74 10.86
N VAL A 54 13.68 0.69 9.90
CA VAL A 54 13.73 -0.30 8.80
C VAL A 54 14.87 -0.01 7.82
N SER A 55 15.26 1.26 7.67
CA SER A 55 16.31 1.66 6.72
C SER A 55 17.72 1.53 7.30
N THR A 56 17.89 1.77 8.59
CA THR A 56 19.22 1.86 9.23
C THR A 56 19.60 0.62 10.02
N LYS A 57 18.62 -0.12 10.58
CA LYS A 57 18.86 -1.25 11.48
C LYS A 57 18.44 -2.57 10.86
N VAL A 58 19.00 -3.66 11.35
CA VAL A 58 18.61 -5.03 11.00
C VAL A 58 17.66 -5.56 12.09
N PRO A 59 16.73 -6.51 11.81
CA PRO A 59 15.85 -7.05 12.85
C PRO A 59 16.59 -7.57 14.10
N ALA A 60 17.83 -8.05 13.95
CA ALA A 60 18.69 -8.47 15.05
C ALA A 60 18.99 -7.33 16.05
N ASP A 61 19.21 -6.12 15.55
CA ASP A 61 19.59 -4.95 16.36
C ASP A 61 18.44 -4.47 17.24
N VAL A 62 17.20 -4.77 16.83
CA VAL A 62 15.98 -4.46 17.58
C VAL A 62 15.44 -5.68 18.34
N GLY A 63 16.22 -6.76 18.47
CA GLY A 63 15.91 -7.90 19.32
C GLY A 63 15.13 -9.05 18.66
N PHE A 64 15.02 -9.11 17.33
CA PHE A 64 14.48 -10.29 16.64
C PHE A 64 15.54 -11.36 16.40
N LYS A 65 15.12 -12.64 16.39
CA LYS A 65 15.99 -13.77 16.05
C LYS A 65 16.45 -13.76 14.59
N ALA A 66 15.70 -13.09 13.71
CA ALA A 66 16.01 -12.99 12.29
C ALA A 66 17.25 -12.10 12.08
N ARG A 67 18.32 -12.69 11.55
CA ARG A 67 19.64 -12.05 11.54
C ARG A 67 19.87 -11.00 10.45
N PHE A 68 19.06 -10.97 9.38
CA PHE A 68 19.50 -10.27 8.16
C PHE A 68 18.45 -9.41 7.44
N ASN A 69 17.19 -9.84 7.31
CA ASN A 69 16.23 -9.13 6.45
C ASN A 69 14.93 -8.81 7.17
N TRP A 70 14.46 -7.57 7.02
CA TRP A 70 13.12 -7.18 7.41
C TRP A 70 12.09 -7.92 6.55
N THR A 71 11.18 -8.62 7.22
CA THR A 71 10.00 -9.19 6.59
C THR A 71 8.77 -8.45 7.09
N LEU A 72 7.70 -8.49 6.31
CA LEU A 72 6.46 -7.82 6.67
C LEU A 72 5.89 -8.31 8.02
N ALA A 73 6.06 -9.59 8.34
CA ALA A 73 5.66 -10.16 9.61
C ALA A 73 6.48 -9.60 10.77
N LEU A 74 7.82 -9.50 10.62
CA LEU A 74 8.69 -8.90 11.63
C LEU A 74 8.38 -7.43 11.87
N ILE A 75 8.10 -6.68 10.80
CA ILE A 75 7.72 -5.27 10.95
C ILE A 75 6.37 -5.14 11.67
N THR A 76 5.41 -6.01 11.36
CA THR A 76 4.11 -6.02 12.05
C THR A 76 4.27 -6.36 13.54
N GLU A 77 5.14 -7.32 13.87
CA GLU A 77 5.44 -7.69 15.24
C GLU A 77 6.19 -6.57 15.99
N PHE A 78 7.11 -5.86 15.31
CA PHE A 78 7.80 -4.70 15.84
C PHE A 78 6.82 -3.58 16.20
N VAL A 79 5.94 -3.20 15.26
CA VAL A 79 4.90 -2.18 15.47
C VAL A 79 3.98 -2.54 16.63
N LYS A 80 3.62 -3.82 16.75
CA LYS A 80 2.80 -4.32 17.85
C LYS A 80 3.55 -4.26 19.19
N ARG A 81 4.85 -4.53 19.21
CA ARG A 81 5.68 -4.50 20.42
C ARG A 81 5.91 -3.07 20.92
N GLU A 82 6.28 -2.15 20.03
CA GLU A 82 6.66 -0.77 20.42
C GLU A 82 5.44 0.10 20.73
N TRP A 83 4.36 -0.05 19.96
CA TRP A 83 3.22 0.87 20.03
C TRP A 83 1.89 0.20 20.37
N ASN A 84 1.87 -1.12 20.59
CA ASN A 84 0.65 -1.89 20.86
C ASN A 84 -0.44 -1.73 19.77
N ILE A 85 -0.03 -1.46 18.53
CA ILE A 85 -0.93 -1.31 17.38
C ILE A 85 -0.92 -2.59 16.56
N ASP A 86 -2.09 -3.18 16.38
CA ASP A 86 -2.24 -4.37 15.55
C ASP A 86 -2.53 -4.01 14.09
N TYR A 87 -1.75 -4.60 13.18
CA TYR A 87 -1.90 -4.46 11.74
C TYR A 87 -2.02 -5.83 11.08
N SER A 88 -2.88 -5.93 10.07
CA SER A 88 -2.79 -7.05 9.14
C SER A 88 -1.58 -6.86 8.24
N LEU A 89 -1.01 -7.97 7.73
CA LEU A 89 0.11 -7.91 6.78
C LEU A 89 -0.21 -6.98 5.60
N ARG A 90 -1.41 -7.07 5.03
CA ARG A 90 -1.83 -6.19 3.93
C ARG A 90 -1.90 -4.71 4.34
N GLY A 91 -2.35 -4.44 5.56
CA GLY A 91 -2.35 -3.09 6.12
C GLY A 91 -0.93 -2.54 6.26
N MET A 92 -0.03 -3.34 6.82
CA MET A 92 1.37 -2.97 7.00
C MET A 92 2.07 -2.72 5.66
N SER A 93 1.81 -3.55 4.65
CA SER A 93 2.32 -3.35 3.27
C SER A 93 1.88 -2.01 2.69
N ARG A 94 0.62 -1.60 2.90
CA ARG A 94 0.13 -0.29 2.44
C ARG A 94 0.80 0.86 3.18
N VAL A 95 1.01 0.73 4.49
CA VAL A 95 1.74 1.73 5.29
C VAL A 95 3.16 1.90 4.77
N LEU A 96 3.91 0.80 4.60
CA LEU A 96 5.27 0.84 4.07
C LEU A 96 5.33 1.46 2.68
N HIS A 97 4.40 1.09 1.80
CA HIS A 97 4.30 1.69 0.46
C HIS A 97 4.03 3.20 0.52
N SER A 98 3.17 3.66 1.44
CA SER A 98 2.93 5.10 1.64
C SER A 98 4.16 5.85 2.17
N LEU A 99 5.08 5.15 2.83
CA LEU A 99 6.37 5.68 3.30
C LEU A 99 7.48 5.58 2.24
N GLY A 100 7.16 5.15 1.02
CA GLY A 100 8.12 4.99 -0.07
C GLY A 100 8.97 3.71 0.01
N LEU A 101 8.71 2.84 0.99
CA LEU A 101 9.37 1.55 1.10
C LEU A 101 8.70 0.55 0.15
N SER A 102 9.48 -0.03 -0.75
CA SER A 102 9.04 -1.09 -1.64
C SER A 102 9.66 -2.43 -1.25
N TYR A 103 8.90 -3.50 -1.50
CA TYR A 103 9.41 -4.85 -1.31
C TYR A 103 10.31 -5.23 -2.47
N THR A 104 11.61 -5.34 -2.20
CA THR A 104 12.57 -5.88 -3.18
C THR A 104 12.78 -7.36 -2.90
N ARG A 105 12.41 -8.20 -3.87
CA ARG A 105 12.82 -9.60 -3.85
C ARG A 105 14.19 -9.69 -4.53
N PRO A 106 15.22 -10.25 -3.88
CA PRO A 106 16.46 -10.56 -4.59
C PRO A 106 16.12 -11.57 -5.69
N THR A 107 16.16 -11.13 -6.94
CA THR A 107 16.06 -12.02 -8.10
C THR A 107 17.43 -12.68 -8.23
N TYR A 108 17.48 -13.98 -7.95
CA TYR A 108 18.71 -14.74 -8.11
C TYR A 108 19.01 -14.91 -9.60
N THR A 109 19.86 -14.04 -10.13
CA THR A 109 20.57 -14.31 -11.38
C THR A 109 21.66 -15.31 -11.06
N LEU A 110 21.51 -16.56 -11.54
CA LEU A 110 22.57 -17.57 -11.47
C LEU A 110 23.83 -17.01 -12.13
N GLU A 111 24.95 -16.96 -11.42
CA GLU A 111 26.23 -16.46 -11.97
C GLU A 111 26.68 -17.22 -13.23
N LYS A 112 26.24 -18.48 -13.39
CA LYS A 112 26.54 -19.34 -14.53
C LYS A 112 25.45 -19.34 -15.61
N ALA A 113 24.46 -18.46 -15.53
CA ALA A 113 23.41 -18.37 -16.53
C ALA A 113 23.98 -17.77 -17.82
N ASP A 114 24.21 -18.62 -18.81
CA ASP A 114 24.59 -18.24 -20.16
C ASP A 114 23.33 -17.98 -21.01
N PRO A 115 23.11 -16.73 -21.47
CA PRO A 115 21.91 -16.36 -22.22
C PRO A 115 21.79 -17.10 -23.57
N GLU A 116 22.90 -17.53 -24.18
CA GLU A 116 22.86 -18.28 -25.44
C GLU A 116 22.37 -19.71 -25.21
N LYS A 117 22.88 -20.37 -24.16
CA LYS A 117 22.44 -21.72 -23.77
C LYS A 117 20.99 -21.75 -23.30
N GLN A 118 20.50 -20.68 -22.67
CA GLN A 118 19.08 -20.56 -22.32
C GLN A 118 18.19 -20.49 -23.55
N LYS A 119 18.58 -19.73 -24.58
CA LYS A 119 17.84 -19.66 -25.85
C LYS A 119 17.81 -21.01 -26.56
N GLU A 120 18.97 -21.67 -26.67
CA GLU A 120 19.07 -23.01 -27.28
C GLU A 120 18.20 -24.04 -26.55
N PHE A 121 18.19 -24.00 -25.21
CA PHE A 121 17.33 -24.88 -24.43
C PHE A 121 15.84 -24.63 -24.69
N ILE A 122 15.40 -23.36 -24.74
CA ILE A 122 13.99 -23.00 -24.94
C ILE A 122 13.52 -23.36 -26.35
N GLU A 123 14.33 -23.11 -27.38
CA GLU A 123 13.93 -23.28 -28.78
C GLU A 123 14.07 -24.71 -29.28
N VAL A 124 15.12 -25.43 -28.85
CA VAL A 124 15.47 -26.73 -29.41
C VAL A 124 15.22 -27.85 -28.41
N THR A 125 15.83 -27.75 -27.22
CA THR A 125 15.89 -28.87 -26.27
C THR A 125 14.54 -29.12 -25.60
N PHE A 126 13.85 -28.05 -25.18
CA PHE A 126 12.59 -28.15 -24.44
C PHE A 126 11.42 -28.67 -25.29
N PRO A 127 11.20 -28.22 -26.55
CA PRO A 127 10.17 -28.80 -27.41
C PRO A 127 10.44 -30.26 -27.78
N ALA A 128 11.72 -30.64 -27.93
CA ALA A 128 12.12 -32.03 -28.18
C ALA A 128 11.79 -32.92 -26.98
N LEU A 129 12.19 -32.51 -25.76
CA LEU A 129 11.87 -33.23 -24.52
C LEU A 129 10.35 -33.35 -24.30
N LYS A 130 9.59 -32.28 -24.55
CA LYS A 130 8.12 -32.29 -24.38
C LYS A 130 7.43 -33.30 -25.31
N LYS A 131 7.99 -33.58 -26.49
CA LYS A 131 7.47 -34.60 -27.41
C LYS A 131 7.79 -36.02 -26.95
N THR A 132 8.89 -36.23 -26.23
CA THR A 132 9.30 -37.56 -25.72
C THR A 132 8.51 -38.01 -24.50
N PHE A 133 7.94 -37.09 -23.73
CA PHE A 133 7.08 -37.39 -22.57
C PHE A 133 5.59 -37.55 -22.93
N LYS A 134 5.26 -37.62 -24.22
CA LYS A 134 3.91 -37.86 -24.73
C LYS A 134 3.82 -39.27 -25.31
#